data_AF-A0AAE4V2X4-F1
#
_entry.id   AF-A0AAE4V2X4-F1
#
_cell.length_a   1.000
_cell.length_b   1.000
_cell.length_c   1.000
_cell.angle_alpha   90.00
_cell.angle_beta   90.00
_cell.angle_gamma   90.00
#
_symmetry.space_group_name_H-M   'P 1'
#
loop_
_entity.id
_entity.type
_entity.pdbx_description
1 polymer ?
#
loop_
_entity_poly.entity_id
_entity_poly.type
_entity_poly.pdbx_seq_one_letter_code
_entity_poly.pdbx_strand_id
1 'polypeptide(L)'
;MAAAERTLPAAQIRAAHDGMLVPVGELLERGRSEGVFRTDLPTSWLAAVLHSVVHCAATEVDAGRLDPGDAASYITKTVLASFAPG
;
A
#
# COMPACT_ATOMS: atom_id res chain seq x y z
N MET A 1 -15.08 -30.44 -6.08
CA MET A 1 -16.09 -29.64 -6.79
C MET A 1 -15.36 -28.52 -7.48
N ALA A 2 -15.52 -28.40 -8.80
CA ALA A 2 -14.91 -27.35 -9.59
C ALA A 2 -15.62 -26.02 -9.34
N ALA A 3 -14.84 -24.99 -8.99
CA ALA A 3 -15.18 -23.58 -9.14
C ALA A 3 -13.90 -22.88 -9.61
N ALA A 4 -13.89 -22.56 -10.90
CA ALA A 4 -12.95 -21.73 -11.67
C ALA A 4 -11.60 -21.37 -11.01
N GLU A 5 -10.56 -22.09 -11.44
CA GLU A 5 -9.18 -21.62 -11.41
C GLU A 5 -9.05 -20.30 -12.19
N ARG A 6 -9.00 -19.18 -11.48
CA ARG A 6 -8.39 -17.93 -11.96
C ARG A 6 -7.54 -17.27 -10.88
N THR A 7 -7.01 -18.06 -9.96
CA THR A 7 -6.09 -17.59 -8.93
C THR A 7 -4.73 -17.42 -9.58
N LEU A 8 -4.31 -16.16 -9.78
CA LEU A 8 -2.97 -15.84 -10.26
C LEU A 8 -1.94 -16.58 -9.38
N PRO A 9 -0.92 -17.25 -9.96
CA PRO A 9 0.14 -17.87 -9.18
C PRO A 9 0.72 -16.86 -8.20
N ALA A 10 1.02 -17.27 -6.96
CA ALA A 10 1.52 -16.36 -5.92
C ALA A 10 2.76 -15.54 -6.33
N ALA A 11 3.55 -16.04 -7.30
CA ALA A 11 4.65 -15.31 -7.91
C ALA A 11 4.22 -14.11 -8.78
N GLN A 12 3.08 -14.19 -9.47
CA GLN A 12 2.50 -13.06 -10.23
C GLN A 12 1.89 -12.01 -9.30
N ILE A 13 1.31 -12.42 -8.18
CA ILE A 13 0.86 -11.50 -7.13
C ILE A 13 2.07 -10.77 -6.53
N ARG A 14 3.17 -11.48 -6.25
CA ARG A 14 4.45 -10.89 -5.79
C ARG A 14 5.11 -9.98 -6.84
N ALA A 15 5.11 -10.34 -8.11
CA ALA A 15 5.66 -9.49 -9.16
C ALA A 15 4.83 -8.19 -9.36
N ALA A 16 3.50 -8.27 -9.25
CA ALA A 16 2.64 -7.09 -9.20
C ALA A 16 2.89 -6.24 -7.94
N HIS A 17 3.23 -6.90 -6.82
CA HIS A 17 3.58 -6.26 -5.56
C HIS A 17 4.92 -5.50 -5.63
N ASP A 18 5.93 -6.05 -6.31
CA ASP A 18 7.25 -5.43 -6.47
C ASP A 18 7.25 -4.27 -7.50
N GLY A 19 6.32 -4.26 -8.44
CA GLY A 19 6.16 -3.21 -9.47
C GLY A 19 5.51 -1.90 -8.99
N MET A 20 5.11 -1.81 -7.73
CA MET A 20 4.34 -0.68 -7.19
C MET A 20 5.18 0.59 -6.92
N LEU A 21 6.51 0.49 -6.84
CA LEU A 21 7.34 1.57 -6.32
C LEU A 21 7.52 2.76 -7.28
N VAL A 22 7.59 2.54 -8.60
CA VAL A 22 7.77 3.63 -9.58
C VAL A 22 6.52 4.51 -9.71
N PRO A 23 5.29 3.95 -9.88
CA PRO A 23 4.07 4.76 -9.94
C PRO A 23 3.79 5.54 -8.64
N VAL A 24 4.20 5.00 -7.49
CA VAL A 24 4.01 5.65 -6.18
C VAL A 24 4.89 6.90 -6.04
N GLY A 25 6.11 6.88 -6.56
CA GLY A 25 7.01 8.04 -6.53
C GLY A 25 6.39 9.27 -7.23
N GLU A 26 5.86 9.09 -8.44
CA GLU A 26 5.23 10.18 -9.20
C GLU A 26 3.97 10.73 -8.51
N LEU A 27 3.15 9.84 -7.94
CA LEU A 27 1.98 10.22 -7.16
C LEU A 27 2.36 11.07 -5.94
N LEU A 28 3.43 10.69 -5.25
CA LEU A 28 3.92 11.41 -4.08
C LEU A 28 4.45 12.80 -4.45
N GLU A 29 5.22 12.93 -5.53
CA GLU A 29 5.72 14.23 -5.97
C GLU A 29 4.57 15.16 -6.40
N ARG A 30 3.54 14.63 -7.08
CA ARG A 30 2.32 15.41 -7.37
C ARG A 30 1.59 15.85 -6.10
N GLY A 31 1.38 14.95 -5.15
CA GLY A 31 0.71 15.32 -3.90
C GLY A 31 1.49 16.35 -3.08
N ARG A 32 2.83 16.35 -3.16
CA ARG A 32 3.68 17.39 -2.57
C ARG A 32 3.55 18.73 -3.29
N SER A 33 3.52 18.73 -4.63
CA SER A 33 3.34 19.98 -5.40
C SER A 33 1.95 20.60 -5.20
N GLU A 34 0.94 19.79 -4.92
CA GLU A 34 -0.42 20.21 -4.56
C GLU A 34 -0.58 20.59 -3.07
N GLY A 35 0.46 20.41 -2.25
CA GLY A 35 0.42 20.70 -0.80
C GLY A 35 -0.43 19.70 0.02
N VAL A 36 -0.82 18.57 -0.57
CA VAL A 36 -1.61 17.52 0.07
C VAL A 36 -0.75 16.60 0.93
N PHE A 37 0.52 16.41 0.55
CA PHE A 37 1.47 15.57 1.27
C PHE A 37 2.60 16.37 1.90
N ARG A 38 3.09 15.85 3.03
CA ARG A 38 4.24 16.37 3.77
C ARG A 38 5.50 16.45 2.91
N THR A 39 6.31 17.47 3.19
CA THR A 39 7.55 17.74 2.44
C THR A 39 8.80 17.60 3.28
N ASP A 40 8.68 17.37 4.58
CA ASP A 40 9.78 17.23 5.55
C ASP A 40 10.49 15.87 5.48
N LEU A 41 9.92 14.89 4.78
CA LEU A 41 10.51 13.56 4.57
C LEU A 41 10.73 13.26 3.06
N PRO A 42 11.74 12.44 2.71
CA PRO A 42 11.95 12.00 1.34
C PRO A 42 10.78 11.17 0.79
N THR A 43 10.45 11.29 -0.50
CA THR A 43 9.40 10.45 -1.13
C THR A 43 9.72 8.97 -1.11
N SER A 44 11.00 8.59 -1.17
CA SER A 44 11.43 7.20 -0.99
C SER A 44 11.08 6.64 0.39
N TRP A 45 11.12 7.47 1.44
CA TRP A 45 10.70 7.08 2.78
C TRP A 45 9.19 6.86 2.85
N LEU A 46 8.40 7.78 2.28
CA LEU A 46 6.94 7.65 2.23
C LEU A 46 6.52 6.40 1.44
N ALA A 47 7.17 6.11 0.30
CA ALA A 47 6.94 4.89 -0.45
C ALA A 47 7.25 3.62 0.37
N ALA A 48 8.34 3.62 1.14
CA ALA A 48 8.67 2.52 2.05
C ALA A 48 7.61 2.34 3.14
N VAL A 49 7.08 3.43 3.72
CA VAL A 49 5.98 3.38 4.70
C VAL A 49 4.72 2.75 4.11
N LEU A 50 4.30 3.16 2.91
CA LEU A 50 3.16 2.53 2.22
C LEU A 50 3.38 1.02 2.06
N HIS A 51 4.56 0.62 1.58
CA HIS A 51 4.91 -0.79 1.39
C HIS A 51 4.87 -1.58 2.71
N SER A 52 5.37 -1.00 3.81
CA SER A 52 5.30 -1.61 5.14
C SER A 52 3.87 -1.75 5.66
N VAL A 53 3.00 -0.75 5.44
CA VAL A 53 1.59 -0.81 5.85
C VAL A 53 0.82 -1.88 5.08
N VAL A 54 1.06 -2.01 3.77
CA VAL A 54 0.47 -3.07 2.94
C VAL A 54 0.87 -4.46 3.45
N HIS A 55 2.17 -4.67 3.74
CA HIS A 55 2.66 -5.93 4.31
C HIS A 55 2.10 -6.23 5.70
N CYS A 56 1.97 -5.20 6.54
CA CYS A 56 1.34 -5.31 7.85
C CYS A 56 -0.11 -5.80 7.70
N ALA A 57 -0.90 -5.15 6.86
CA ALA A 57 -2.30 -5.55 6.62
C ALA A 57 -2.40 -6.99 6.10
N ALA A 58 -1.52 -7.42 5.18
CA ALA A 58 -1.48 -8.80 4.71
C ALA A 58 -1.19 -9.79 5.85
N THR A 59 -0.25 -9.45 6.74
CA THR A 59 0.11 -10.26 7.91
C THR A 59 -1.05 -10.35 8.91
N GLU A 60 -1.76 -9.26 9.15
CA GLU A 60 -2.91 -9.22 10.06
C GLU A 60 -4.11 -10.00 9.51
N VAL A 61 -4.33 -9.97 8.19
CA VAL A 61 -5.36 -10.77 7.51
C VAL A 61 -5.02 -12.25 7.58
N ASP A 62 -3.79 -12.64 7.26
CA ASP A 62 -3.34 -14.05 7.32
C ASP A 62 -3.43 -14.61 8.75
N ALA A 63 -3.14 -13.78 9.75
CA ALA A 63 -3.29 -14.16 11.15
C ALA A 63 -4.73 -14.10 11.68
N GLY A 64 -5.73 -13.75 10.86
CA GLY A 64 -7.14 -13.66 11.25
C GLY A 64 -7.46 -12.53 12.23
N ARG A 65 -6.58 -11.53 12.37
CA ARG A 65 -6.77 -10.37 13.25
C ARG A 65 -7.41 -9.17 12.53
N LEU A 66 -7.39 -9.18 11.20
CA LEU A 66 -8.01 -8.16 10.36
C LEU A 66 -8.96 -8.83 9.36
N ASP A 67 -10.18 -8.31 9.25
CA ASP A 67 -11.10 -8.71 8.20
C ASP A 67 -10.53 -8.33 6.82
N PRO A 68 -10.48 -9.26 5.83
CA PRO A 68 -9.99 -8.95 4.49
C PRO A 68 -10.73 -7.78 3.81
N GLY A 69 -12.01 -7.59 4.10
CA GLY A 69 -12.84 -6.50 3.60
C GLY A 69 -12.47 -5.13 4.18
N ASP A 70 -11.88 -5.09 5.38
CA ASP A 70 -11.43 -3.86 6.03
C ASP A 70 -10.01 -3.43 5.63
N ALA A 71 -9.20 -4.36 5.10
CA ALA A 71 -7.78 -4.17 4.84
C ALA A 71 -7.48 -2.92 3.98
N ALA A 72 -8.22 -2.75 2.88
CA ALA A 72 -8.04 -1.60 2.00
C ALA A 72 -8.32 -0.28 2.72
N SER A 73 -9.40 -0.20 3.51
CA SER A 73 -9.72 1.01 4.26
C SER A 73 -8.66 1.33 5.32
N TYR A 74 -8.10 0.32 5.99
CA TYR A 74 -7.12 0.52 7.04
C TYR A 74 -5.79 1.01 6.48
N ILE A 75 -5.35 0.43 5.35
CA ILE A 75 -4.18 0.90 4.61
C ILE A 75 -4.36 2.37 4.22
N THR A 76 -5.47 2.72 3.57
CA THR A 76 -5.72 4.10 3.11
C THR A 76 -5.72 5.10 4.26
N LYS A 77 -6.46 4.83 5.34
CA LYS A 77 -6.53 5.74 6.50
C LYS A 77 -5.17 5.95 7.15
N THR A 78 -4.41 4.87 7.33
CA THR A 78 -3.09 4.92 7.96
C THR A 78 -2.09 5.69 7.10
N VAL A 79 -2.05 5.41 5.81
CA VAL A 79 -1.13 6.05 4.86
C VAL A 79 -1.43 7.52 4.70
N LEU A 80 -2.70 7.89 4.48
CA LEU A 80 -3.10 9.29 4.34
C LEU A 80 -2.78 10.10 5.59
N ALA A 81 -3.05 9.56 6.79
CA ALA A 81 -2.68 10.22 8.04
C ALA A 81 -1.16 10.38 8.18
N SER A 82 -0.37 9.37 7.77
CA SER A 82 1.09 9.42 7.83
C SER A 82 1.72 10.40 6.84
N PHE A 83 1.05 10.62 5.70
CA PHE A 83 1.52 11.49 4.62
C PHE A 83 1.00 12.93 4.75
N ALA A 84 0.03 13.18 5.64
CA ALA A 84 -0.50 14.51 5.88
C ALA A 84 0.62 15.48 6.30
N PRO A 85 0.56 16.77 5.91
CA PRO A 85 1.49 17.79 6.37
C PRO A 85 1.49 17.89 7.90
N GLY A 86 2.69 18.11 8.46
CA GLY A 86 2.89 18.35 9.90
C GLY A 86 2.66 19.80 10.30
#